data_AF-A0A832A4P4-F1
#
_entry.id   AF-A0A832A4P4-F1
#
_cell.length_a   1.000
_cell.length_b   1.000
_cell.length_c   1.000
_cell.angle_alpha   90.00
_cell.angle_beta   90.00
_cell.angle_gamma   90.00
#
_symmetry.space_group_name_H-M   'P 1'
#
loop_
_entity.id
_entity.type
_entity.pdbx_description
1 polymer ?
#
loop_
_entity_poly.entity_id
_entity_poly.type
_entity_poly.pdbx_seq_one_letter_code
_entity_poly.pdbx_strand_id
1 'polypeptide(L)'
;MRKRQTALYALGLAMLLYSLINAVGSGRVLCGSLGCQALQKPALWWAGAAYALMLLGASHFRRPLLGGIVVVGMVVESALVLTQVILNLYCPACLGYTALFLAFVVAAGFQMHALAKKTTWAVAGATLCAAVTFVPLARTVCACSESPFSRVSGDDQALYLFFEPTCEHCHSVLEMLEKMEARNRVRLCPEAWSLASVWALVRDHCRTCTAWKDRARCLLSTLTVVRANNAFCMERGLPYVPLIVHHGRIVTGAEVPGYLLSVLRDPLAASETHPLLLPGEPGGSCTVNACD
;
A
#
# COMPACT_ATOMS: atom_id res chain seq x y z
N MET A 1 -38.09 9.17 -15.47
CA MET A 1 -36.94 10.09 -15.27
C MET A 1 -36.78 10.53 -13.82
N ARG A 2 -37.84 10.97 -13.12
CA ARG A 2 -37.82 11.45 -11.72
C ARG A 2 -37.14 10.50 -10.71
N LYS A 3 -37.50 9.21 -10.68
CA LYS A 3 -36.90 8.20 -9.77
C LYS A 3 -35.37 8.07 -9.90
N ARG A 4 -34.83 8.23 -11.11
CA ARG A 4 -33.37 8.14 -11.35
C ARG A 4 -32.62 9.38 -10.90
N GLN A 5 -33.19 10.56 -11.10
CA GLN A 5 -32.62 11.80 -10.57
C GLN A 5 -32.60 11.78 -9.04
N THR A 6 -33.66 11.26 -8.41
CA THR A 6 -33.69 11.04 -6.96
C THR A 6 -32.57 10.10 -6.51
N ALA A 7 -32.33 9.00 -7.24
CA ALA A 7 -31.25 8.06 -6.92
C ALA A 7 -29.86 8.70 -7.07
N LEU A 8 -29.60 9.44 -8.15
CA LEU A 8 -28.32 10.15 -8.34
C LEU A 8 -28.08 11.20 -7.27
N TYR A 9 -29.12 11.94 -6.88
CA TYR A 9 -29.03 12.93 -5.83
C TYR A 9 -28.75 12.27 -4.47
N ALA A 10 -29.48 11.20 -4.13
CA ALA A 10 -29.26 10.46 -2.90
C ALA A 10 -27.84 9.87 -2.82
N LEU A 11 -27.35 9.28 -3.91
CA LEU A 11 -25.99 8.71 -3.98
C LEU A 11 -24.91 9.79 -3.90
N GLY A 12 -25.06 10.89 -4.64
CA GLY A 12 -24.11 12.01 -4.58
C GLY A 12 -24.09 12.67 -3.20
N LEU A 13 -25.25 12.81 -2.54
CA LEU A 13 -25.33 13.32 -1.17
C LEU A 13 -24.70 12.34 -0.17
N ALA A 14 -24.94 11.04 -0.32
CA ALA A 14 -24.30 10.02 0.51
C ALA A 14 -22.77 10.07 0.37
N MET A 15 -22.24 10.17 -0.84
CA MET A 15 -20.80 10.34 -1.08
C MET A 15 -20.27 11.62 -0.42
N LEU A 16 -20.97 12.74 -0.57
CA LEU A 16 -20.58 14.01 0.04
C LEU A 16 -20.51 13.90 1.57
N LEU A 17 -21.57 13.39 2.19
CA LEU A 17 -21.61 13.19 3.65
C LEU A 17 -20.52 12.22 4.10
N TYR A 18 -20.28 11.15 3.36
CA TYR A 18 -19.23 10.18 3.64
C TYR A 18 -17.85 10.85 3.69
N SER A 19 -17.53 11.69 2.71
CA SER A 19 -16.28 12.44 2.67
C SER A 19 -16.19 13.50 3.77
N LEU A 20 -17.28 14.22 4.04
CA LEU A 20 -17.31 15.27 5.08
C LEU A 20 -17.13 14.70 6.48
N ILE A 21 -17.80 13.59 6.80
CA ILE A 21 -17.67 12.90 8.09
C ILE A 21 -16.21 12.49 8.33
N ASN A 22 -15.54 11.98 7.30
CA ASN A 22 -14.12 11.62 7.40
C ASN A 22 -13.21 12.85 7.44
N ALA A 23 -13.50 13.91 6.70
CA ALA A 23 -12.71 15.14 6.72
C ALA A 23 -12.76 15.80 8.11
N VAL A 24 -13.97 16.00 8.66
CA VAL A 24 -14.18 16.63 9.97
C VAL A 24 -13.67 15.74 11.11
N GLY A 25 -13.89 14.43 11.02
CA GLY A 25 -13.39 13.47 11.97
C GLY A 25 -11.89 13.19 11.89
N SER A 26 -11.14 13.89 11.02
CA SER A 26 -9.72 13.63 10.75
C SER A 26 -9.42 12.15 10.43
N GLY A 27 -10.34 11.50 9.72
CA GLY A 27 -10.29 10.07 9.38
C GLY A 27 -10.60 9.11 10.53
N ARG A 28 -10.80 9.57 11.76
CA ARG A 28 -10.97 8.66 12.92
C ARG A 28 -12.33 7.94 12.96
N VAL A 29 -13.33 8.44 12.24
CA VAL A 29 -14.71 7.93 12.33
C VAL A 29 -14.91 6.67 11.48
N LEU A 30 -14.52 6.69 10.19
CA LEU A 30 -14.66 5.53 9.29
C LEU A 30 -13.32 4.97 8.80
N CYS A 31 -12.23 5.73 8.98
CA CYS A 31 -10.88 5.49 8.45
C CYS A 31 -9.90 5.15 9.60
N GLY A 32 -10.36 4.38 10.58
CA GLY A 32 -9.57 4.00 11.76
C GLY A 32 -8.55 2.87 11.53
N SER A 33 -8.60 2.15 10.41
CA SER A 33 -7.66 1.06 10.14
C SER A 33 -6.28 1.57 9.72
N LEU A 34 -5.24 0.75 9.90
CA LEU A 34 -3.87 1.09 9.52
C LEU A 34 -3.71 1.37 8.02
N GLY A 35 -4.33 0.55 7.17
CA GLY A 35 -4.29 0.73 5.72
C GLY A 35 -5.00 2.01 5.29
N CYS A 36 -6.01 2.42 6.05
CA CYS A 36 -6.67 3.70 5.88
C CYS A 36 -5.76 4.88 6.25
N GLN A 37 -5.03 4.80 7.37
CA GLN A 37 -4.04 5.84 7.73
C GLN A 37 -2.89 5.93 6.72
N ALA A 38 -2.46 4.81 6.16
CA ALA A 38 -1.41 4.76 5.15
C ALA A 38 -1.84 5.39 3.81
N LEU A 39 -3.08 5.14 3.37
CA LEU A 39 -3.56 5.58 2.06
C LEU A 39 -4.24 6.95 2.06
N GLN A 40 -4.90 7.33 3.16
CA GLN A 40 -5.73 8.51 3.21
C GLN A 40 -5.03 9.65 3.94
N LYS A 41 -4.88 10.77 3.22
CA LYS A 41 -4.45 12.06 3.77
C LYS A 41 -5.68 12.95 3.96
N PRO A 42 -5.70 13.86 4.95
CA PRO A 42 -6.83 14.78 5.15
C PRO A 42 -7.28 15.51 3.89
N ALA A 43 -6.34 15.87 3.01
CA ALA A 43 -6.62 16.52 1.72
C ALA A 43 -7.48 15.66 0.76
N LEU A 44 -7.34 14.32 0.79
CA LEU A 44 -8.09 13.43 -0.09
C LEU A 44 -9.58 13.38 0.28
N TRP A 45 -9.92 13.53 1.56
CA TRP A 45 -11.32 13.64 1.98
C TRP A 45 -11.99 14.91 1.48
N TRP A 46 -11.28 16.04 1.50
CA TRP A 46 -11.76 17.29 0.91
C TRP A 46 -11.89 17.19 -0.60
N ALA A 47 -10.94 16.53 -1.27
CA ALA A 47 -11.03 16.26 -2.70
C ALA A 47 -12.25 15.39 -3.04
N GLY A 48 -12.53 14.36 -2.24
CA GLY A 48 -13.73 13.53 -2.37
C GLY A 48 -15.02 14.33 -2.20
N ALA A 49 -15.10 15.19 -1.18
CA ALA A 49 -16.26 16.06 -0.96
C ALA A 49 -16.48 17.02 -2.13
N ALA A 50 -15.42 17.67 -2.62
CA ALA A 50 -15.48 18.54 -3.79
C ALA A 50 -15.93 17.77 -5.04
N TYR A 51 -15.40 16.55 -5.24
CA TYR A 51 -15.80 15.68 -6.35
C TYR A 51 -17.27 15.28 -6.28
N ALA A 52 -17.79 14.92 -5.10
CA ALA A 52 -19.20 14.60 -4.91
C ALA A 52 -20.11 15.81 -5.20
N LEU A 53 -19.70 17.02 -4.80
CA LEU A 53 -20.40 18.26 -5.17
C LEU A 53 -20.42 18.49 -6.69
N MET A 54 -19.29 18.26 -7.37
CA MET A 54 -19.23 18.36 -8.83
C MET A 54 -20.16 17.35 -9.51
N LEU A 55 -20.24 16.11 -9.03
CA LEU A 55 -21.18 15.11 -9.53
C LEU A 55 -22.64 15.52 -9.32
N LEU A 56 -22.97 16.02 -8.13
CA LEU A 56 -24.31 16.54 -7.82
C LEU A 56 -24.68 17.70 -8.74
N GLY A 57 -23.80 18.69 -8.90
CA GLY A 57 -24.01 19.81 -9.82
C GLY A 57 -24.18 19.31 -11.25
N ALA A 58 -23.26 18.49 -11.75
CA ALA A 58 -23.29 17.99 -13.12
C ALA A 58 -24.52 17.11 -13.41
N SER A 59 -25.09 16.44 -12.41
CA SER A 59 -26.33 15.67 -12.54
C SER A 59 -27.56 16.53 -12.89
N HIS A 60 -27.51 17.84 -12.57
CA HIS A 60 -28.55 18.81 -12.91
C HIS A 60 -28.30 19.51 -14.24
N PHE A 61 -27.06 19.48 -14.76
CA PHE A 61 -26.66 20.17 -15.99
C PHE A 61 -26.52 19.20 -17.18
N ARG A 62 -25.71 19.59 -18.18
CA ARG A 62 -25.56 18.92 -19.47
C ARG A 62 -24.90 17.53 -19.34
N ARG A 63 -25.46 16.55 -20.06
CA ARG A 63 -24.96 15.16 -20.21
C ARG A 63 -23.43 14.99 -20.46
N PRO A 64 -22.75 15.80 -21.29
CA PRO A 64 -21.31 15.63 -21.52
C PRO A 64 -20.45 15.95 -20.29
N LEU A 65 -20.85 16.93 -19.47
CA LEU A 65 -20.11 17.31 -18.27
C LEU A 65 -20.12 16.17 -17.25
N LEU A 66 -21.29 15.56 -17.02
CA LEU A 66 -21.45 14.41 -16.13
C LEU A 66 -20.58 13.23 -16.59
N GLY A 67 -20.58 12.94 -17.89
CA GLY A 67 -19.74 11.87 -18.46
C GLY A 67 -18.24 12.10 -18.23
N GLY A 68 -17.76 13.33 -18.43
CA GLY A 68 -16.37 13.68 -18.18
C GLY A 68 -15.96 13.50 -16.71
N ILE A 69 -16.78 14.01 -15.78
CA ILE A 69 -16.51 13.91 -14.34
C ILE A 69 -16.53 12.45 -13.88
N VAL A 70 -17.47 11.64 -14.39
CA VAL A 70 -17.51 10.19 -14.09
C VAL A 70 -16.26 9.47 -14.60
N VAL A 71 -15.77 9.78 -15.80
CA VAL A 71 -14.54 9.17 -16.32
C VAL A 71 -13.34 9.52 -15.43
N VAL A 72 -13.20 10.79 -15.02
CA VAL A 72 -12.13 11.22 -14.10
C VAL A 72 -12.21 10.45 -12.78
N GLY A 73 -13.39 10.37 -12.16
CA GLY A 73 -13.56 9.61 -10.92
C GLY A 73 -13.25 8.14 -11.09
N MET A 74 -13.67 7.53 -12.21
CA MET A 74 -13.36 6.13 -12.49
C MET A 74 -11.86 5.88 -12.57
N VAL A 75 -11.09 6.77 -13.21
CA VAL A 75 -9.63 6.66 -13.26
C VAL A 75 -9.03 6.76 -11.86
N VAL A 76 -9.46 7.74 -11.05
CA VAL A 76 -8.95 7.94 -9.68
C VAL A 76 -9.27 6.76 -8.77
N GLU A 77 -10.54 6.34 -8.70
CA GLU A 77 -10.97 5.22 -7.87
C GLU A 77 -10.31 3.91 -8.31
N SER A 78 -10.15 3.71 -9.63
CA SER A 78 -9.43 2.56 -10.18
C SER A 78 -7.96 2.53 -9.76
N ALA A 79 -7.28 3.68 -9.79
CA ALA A 79 -5.89 3.79 -9.35
C ALA A 79 -5.77 3.51 -7.84
N LEU A 80 -6.71 4.00 -7.02
CA LEU A 80 -6.74 3.74 -5.58
C LEU A 80 -6.99 2.25 -5.28
N VAL A 81 -7.99 1.63 -5.92
CA VAL A 81 -8.26 0.19 -5.79
C VAL A 81 -7.04 -0.63 -6.22
N LEU A 82 -6.43 -0.28 -7.35
CA LEU A 82 -5.25 -0.99 -7.84
C LEU A 82 -4.08 -0.84 -6.87
N THR A 83 -3.88 0.34 -6.27
CA THR A 83 -2.84 0.56 -5.25
C THR A 83 -3.10 -0.29 -4.00
N GLN A 84 -4.34 -0.33 -3.51
CA GLN A 84 -4.74 -1.19 -2.38
C GLN A 84 -4.47 -2.67 -2.67
N VAL A 85 -4.82 -3.12 -3.88
CA VAL A 85 -4.54 -4.49 -4.31
C VAL A 85 -3.03 -4.70 -4.37
N ILE A 86 -2.28 -3.89 -5.12
CA ILE A 86 -0.84 -4.09 -5.35
C ILE A 86 -0.05 -4.10 -4.04
N LEU A 87 -0.33 -3.16 -3.14
CA LEU A 87 0.41 -2.99 -1.89
C LEU A 87 -0.17 -3.79 -0.71
N ASN A 88 -1.33 -4.43 -0.88
CA ASN A 88 -2.07 -5.11 0.20
C ASN A 88 -2.39 -4.22 1.40
N LEU A 89 -2.64 -2.94 1.13
CA LEU A 89 -3.07 -1.96 2.12
C LEU A 89 -4.57 -1.75 1.96
N TYR A 90 -5.39 -2.53 2.64
CA TYR A 90 -6.85 -2.41 2.52
C TYR A 90 -7.38 -1.31 3.43
N CYS A 91 -8.10 -0.35 2.84
CA CYS A 91 -8.84 0.66 3.57
C CYS A 91 -10.35 0.47 3.35
N PRO A 92 -11.08 -0.01 4.36
CA PRO A 92 -12.54 -0.16 4.29
C PRO A 92 -13.25 1.14 3.91
N ALA A 93 -12.73 2.30 4.36
CA ALA A 93 -13.33 3.59 4.04
C ALA A 93 -13.21 3.95 2.55
N CYS A 94 -12.03 3.71 1.96
CA CYS A 94 -11.81 3.87 0.51
C CYS A 94 -12.76 2.98 -0.27
N LEU A 95 -12.83 1.68 0.09
CA LEU A 95 -13.69 0.71 -0.59
C LEU A 95 -15.18 1.07 -0.47
N GLY A 96 -15.61 1.57 0.69
CA GLY A 96 -16.96 2.09 0.88
C GLY A 96 -17.27 3.27 -0.02
N TYR A 97 -16.35 4.23 -0.13
CA TYR A 97 -16.50 5.36 -1.06
C TYR A 97 -16.52 4.91 -2.53
N THR A 98 -15.61 4.02 -2.93
CA THR A 98 -15.60 3.41 -4.27
C THR A 98 -16.92 2.70 -4.57
N ALA A 99 -17.50 1.96 -3.61
CA ALA A 99 -18.77 1.28 -3.80
C ALA A 99 -19.93 2.25 -4.03
N LEU A 100 -19.99 3.35 -3.27
CA LEU A 100 -20.96 4.43 -3.49
C LEU A 100 -20.78 5.08 -4.87
N PHE A 101 -19.54 5.32 -5.28
CA PHE A 101 -19.23 5.84 -6.61
C PHE A 101 -19.67 4.87 -7.72
N LEU A 102 -19.40 3.57 -7.60
CA LEU A 102 -19.84 2.58 -8.58
C LEU A 102 -21.37 2.51 -8.69
N ALA A 103 -22.09 2.59 -7.57
CA ALA A 103 -23.54 2.69 -7.57
C ALA A 103 -24.01 3.95 -8.32
N PHE A 104 -23.32 5.08 -8.11
CA PHE A 104 -23.59 6.32 -8.85
C PHE A 104 -23.36 6.14 -10.35
N VAL A 105 -22.25 5.53 -10.76
CA VAL A 105 -21.91 5.26 -12.17
C VAL A 105 -22.97 4.39 -12.84
N VAL A 106 -23.43 3.33 -12.18
CA VAL A 106 -24.51 2.46 -12.69
C VAL A 106 -25.80 3.25 -12.88
N ALA A 107 -26.19 4.07 -11.90
CA ALA A 107 -27.36 4.93 -12.00
C ALA A 107 -27.23 5.98 -13.12
N ALA A 108 -26.03 6.53 -13.32
CA ALA A 108 -25.72 7.55 -14.32
C ALA A 108 -25.57 6.99 -15.74
N GLY A 109 -25.39 5.67 -15.89
CA GLY A 109 -25.07 4.99 -17.15
C GLY A 109 -25.99 5.29 -18.34
N PHE A 110 -27.23 5.70 -18.09
CA PHE A 110 -28.20 6.07 -19.13
C PHE A 110 -28.19 7.56 -19.50
N GLN A 111 -27.54 8.40 -18.69
CA GLN A 111 -27.43 9.86 -18.89
C GLN A 111 -26.08 10.25 -19.49
N MET A 112 -25.10 9.35 -19.47
CA MET A 112 -23.78 9.56 -20.05
C MET A 112 -23.80 9.43 -21.57
N HIS A 113 -22.92 10.18 -22.24
CA HIS A 113 -22.62 9.96 -23.65
C HIS A 113 -22.02 8.56 -23.88
N ALA A 114 -22.29 7.99 -25.05
CA ALA A 114 -21.84 6.64 -25.41
C ALA A 114 -20.32 6.46 -25.26
N LEU A 115 -19.53 7.49 -25.63
CA LEU A 115 -18.07 7.46 -25.47
C LEU A 115 -17.66 7.39 -24.00
N ALA A 116 -18.20 8.29 -23.15
CA ALA A 116 -17.91 8.31 -21.72
C ALA A 116 -18.30 6.98 -21.05
N LYS A 117 -19.44 6.39 -21.44
CA LYS A 117 -19.86 5.07 -20.97
C LYS A 117 -18.85 3.99 -21.38
N LYS A 118 -18.44 3.93 -22.65
CA LYS A 118 -17.42 2.98 -23.12
C LYS A 118 -16.12 3.12 -22.37
N THR A 119 -15.60 4.34 -22.22
CA THR A 119 -14.37 4.62 -21.48
C THR A 119 -14.48 4.19 -20.02
N THR A 120 -15.59 4.51 -19.35
CA THR A 120 -15.81 4.15 -17.94
C THR A 120 -15.75 2.64 -17.73
N TRP A 121 -16.43 1.86 -18.56
CA TRP A 121 -16.42 0.40 -18.45
C TRP A 121 -15.09 -0.22 -18.92
N ALA A 122 -14.41 0.39 -19.90
CA ALA A 122 -13.09 -0.05 -20.32
C ALA A 122 -12.05 0.12 -19.19
N VAL A 123 -12.08 1.26 -18.47
CA VAL A 123 -11.21 1.49 -17.32
C VAL A 123 -11.51 0.47 -16.21
N ALA A 124 -12.78 0.30 -15.84
CA ALA A 124 -13.17 -0.68 -14.82
C ALA A 124 -12.74 -2.11 -15.19
N GLY A 125 -12.93 -2.52 -16.44
CA GLY A 125 -12.51 -3.82 -16.95
C GLY A 125 -10.98 -4.00 -16.93
N ALA A 126 -10.23 -2.98 -17.35
CA ALA A 126 -8.77 -2.99 -17.30
C ALA A 126 -8.25 -3.10 -15.86
N THR A 127 -8.86 -2.39 -14.90
CA THR A 127 -8.50 -2.47 -13.48
C THR A 127 -8.79 -3.83 -12.89
N LEU A 128 -9.95 -4.43 -13.19
CA LEU A 128 -10.26 -5.79 -12.76
C LEU A 128 -9.26 -6.79 -13.34
N CYS A 129 -8.96 -6.69 -14.63
CA CYS A 129 -7.96 -7.54 -15.28
C CYS A 129 -6.58 -7.38 -14.62
N ALA A 130 -6.13 -6.15 -14.38
CA ALA A 130 -4.86 -5.88 -13.70
C ALA A 130 -4.84 -6.46 -12.28
N ALA A 131 -5.90 -6.28 -11.49
CA ALA A 131 -5.98 -6.82 -10.14
C ALA A 131 -5.95 -8.36 -10.11
N VAL A 132 -6.69 -9.01 -11.01
CA VAL A 132 -6.78 -10.48 -11.11
C VAL A 132 -5.49 -11.10 -11.64
N THR A 133 -4.79 -10.43 -12.56
CA THR A 133 -3.53 -10.94 -13.13
C THR A 133 -2.32 -10.62 -12.26
N PHE A 134 -2.32 -9.49 -11.56
CA PHE A 134 -1.18 -9.06 -10.74
C PHE A 134 -0.93 -10.00 -9.55
N VAL A 135 -1.97 -10.38 -8.81
CA VAL A 135 -1.83 -11.25 -7.62
C VAL A 135 -1.16 -12.60 -7.94
N PRO A 136 -1.59 -13.38 -8.95
CA PRO A 136 -0.91 -14.62 -9.31
C PRO A 136 0.47 -14.36 -9.91
N LEU A 137 0.63 -13.32 -10.75
CA LEU A 137 1.93 -13.00 -11.33
C LEU A 137 2.97 -12.67 -10.24
N ALA A 138 2.60 -11.85 -9.26
CA ALA A 138 3.44 -11.48 -8.13
C ALA A 138 3.92 -12.71 -7.34
N ARG A 139 3.12 -13.77 -7.23
CA ARG A 139 3.52 -15.03 -6.57
C ARG A 139 4.52 -15.87 -7.36
N THR A 140 4.68 -15.60 -8.65
CA THR A 140 5.49 -16.43 -9.58
C THR A 140 6.79 -15.77 -10.03
N VAL A 141 6.99 -14.48 -9.74
CA VAL A 141 8.14 -13.70 -10.25
C VAL A 141 9.23 -13.59 -9.19
N CYS A 142 10.43 -14.07 -9.51
CA CYS A 142 11.65 -13.84 -8.75
C CYS A 142 12.34 -12.52 -9.12
N ALA A 143 13.15 -11.99 -8.21
CA ALA A 143 14.05 -10.87 -8.47
C ALA A 143 15.37 -11.26 -9.13
N CYS A 144 16.09 -10.24 -9.59
CA CYS A 144 17.53 -10.31 -9.90
C CYS A 144 18.28 -10.90 -8.69
N SER A 145 19.20 -11.85 -8.92
CA SER A 145 19.96 -12.60 -7.89
C SER A 145 20.90 -11.74 -7.02
N GLU A 146 21.15 -10.50 -7.41
CA GLU A 146 22.05 -9.54 -6.75
C GLU A 146 21.34 -8.50 -5.86
N SER A 147 20.20 -8.83 -5.25
CA SER A 147 19.62 -7.90 -4.28
C SER A 147 20.44 -7.94 -2.96
N PRO A 148 20.80 -6.79 -2.34
CA PRO A 148 21.44 -6.80 -1.02
C PRO A 148 20.51 -7.33 0.09
N PHE A 149 19.26 -7.63 -0.24
CA PHE A 149 18.25 -8.26 0.62
C PHE A 149 18.21 -9.79 0.50
N SER A 150 18.99 -10.41 -0.42
CA SER A 150 18.94 -11.87 -0.67
C SER A 150 20.05 -12.67 0.02
N ARG A 151 21.02 -12.02 0.67
CA ARG A 151 22.14 -12.73 1.30
C ARG A 151 22.07 -12.64 2.82
N VAL A 152 21.62 -13.71 3.44
CA VAL A 152 21.78 -13.92 4.88
C VAL A 152 22.48 -15.25 5.08
N SER A 153 23.60 -15.22 5.81
CA SER A 153 24.28 -16.42 6.31
C SER A 153 23.28 -17.26 7.10
N GLY A 154 23.28 -18.58 6.92
CA GLY A 154 22.32 -19.52 7.51
C GLY A 154 22.38 -19.68 9.04
N ASP A 155 22.77 -18.65 9.78
CA ASP A 155 22.78 -18.68 11.25
C ASP A 155 21.41 -18.26 11.82
N ASP A 156 20.93 -19.08 12.76
CA ASP A 156 19.63 -19.04 13.45
C ASP A 156 19.40 -17.81 14.36
N GLN A 157 20.13 -16.70 14.15
CA GLN A 157 20.01 -15.43 14.90
C GLN A 157 19.59 -14.26 14.00
N ALA A 158 18.60 -14.48 13.13
CA ALA A 158 18.15 -13.45 12.19
C ALA A 158 17.36 -12.34 12.92
N LEU A 159 17.94 -11.13 13.01
CA LEU A 159 17.23 -9.93 13.40
C LEU A 159 16.53 -9.36 12.16
N TYR A 160 15.23 -9.13 12.23
CA TYR A 160 14.44 -8.61 11.11
C TYR A 160 14.16 -7.12 11.32
N LEU A 161 14.55 -6.26 10.38
CA LEU A 161 14.31 -4.83 10.40
C LEU A 161 13.34 -4.44 9.29
N PHE A 162 12.13 -4.04 9.66
CA PHE A 162 11.12 -3.48 8.78
C PHE A 162 11.32 -1.97 8.66
N PHE A 163 11.27 -1.46 7.42
CA PHE A 163 11.53 -0.05 7.14
C PHE A 163 10.76 0.44 5.91
N GLU A 164 10.45 1.73 5.87
CA GLU A 164 9.92 2.40 4.68
C GLU A 164 11.02 3.29 4.05
N PRO A 165 11.24 3.24 2.73
CA PRO A 165 12.30 4.00 2.05
C PRO A 165 12.07 5.51 2.01
N THR A 166 10.90 6.02 2.39
CA THR A 166 10.62 7.47 2.49
C THR A 166 10.57 7.97 3.93
N CYS A 167 10.85 7.09 4.91
CA CYS A 167 10.83 7.45 6.32
C CYS A 167 12.21 7.95 6.76
N GLU A 168 12.27 9.21 7.22
CA GLU A 168 13.51 9.84 7.72
C GLU A 168 14.15 9.06 8.88
N HIS A 169 13.33 8.54 9.81
CA HIS A 169 13.82 7.74 10.93
C HIS A 169 14.42 6.41 10.44
N CYS A 170 13.83 5.80 9.40
CA CYS A 170 14.37 4.59 8.79
C CYS A 170 15.74 4.85 8.14
N HIS A 171 15.93 5.98 7.45
CA HIS A 171 17.22 6.32 6.85
C HIS A 171 18.36 6.38 7.87
N SER A 172 18.12 6.99 9.05
CA SER A 172 19.14 7.06 10.10
C SER A 172 19.58 5.68 10.61
N VAL A 173 18.65 4.73 10.70
CA VAL A 173 18.94 3.34 11.11
C VAL A 173 19.68 2.58 10.02
N LEU A 174 19.30 2.77 8.76
CA LEU A 174 19.97 2.15 7.63
C LEU A 174 21.41 2.66 7.48
N GLU A 175 21.63 3.98 7.60
CA GLU A 175 22.97 4.57 7.54
C GLU A 175 23.86 4.08 8.70
N MET A 176 23.27 3.88 9.88
CA MET A 176 23.96 3.25 11.01
C MET A 176 24.38 1.82 10.68
N LEU A 177 23.47 1.01 10.13
CA LEU A 177 23.75 -0.38 9.74
C LEU A 177 24.82 -0.50 8.65
N GLU A 178 24.86 0.44 7.70
CA GLU A 178 25.90 0.46 6.65
C GLU A 178 27.31 0.63 7.23
N LYS A 179 27.44 1.27 8.39
CA LYS A 179 28.72 1.49 9.08
C LYS A 179 29.11 0.35 10.03
N MET A 180 28.29 -0.69 10.17
CA MET A 180 28.52 -1.81 11.09
C MET A 180 28.99 -3.06 10.35
N GLU A 181 30.08 -3.68 10.83
CA GLU A 181 30.57 -4.97 10.29
C GLU A 181 29.53 -6.10 10.45
N ALA A 182 28.69 -6.02 11.48
CA ALA A 182 27.65 -6.99 11.78
C ALA A 182 26.38 -6.87 10.92
N ARG A 183 26.36 -6.01 9.87
CA ARG A 183 25.22 -5.78 8.98
C ARG A 183 24.61 -7.07 8.42
N ASN A 184 25.45 -8.07 8.12
CA ASN A 184 25.02 -9.33 7.53
C ASN A 184 24.14 -10.20 8.46
N ARG A 185 23.98 -9.81 9.74
CA ARG A 185 23.10 -10.47 10.72
C ARG A 185 21.67 -9.89 10.72
N VAL A 186 21.45 -8.81 9.99
CA VAL A 186 20.15 -8.12 9.92
C VAL A 186 19.48 -8.39 8.57
N ARG A 187 18.27 -8.96 8.62
CA ARG A 187 17.39 -9.11 7.47
C ARG A 187 16.59 -7.83 7.29
N LEU A 188 16.74 -7.17 6.14
CA LEU A 188 16.04 -5.93 5.83
C LEU A 188 14.73 -6.24 5.12
N CYS A 189 13.61 -5.85 5.71
CA CYS A 189 12.26 -6.14 5.25
C CYS A 189 11.61 -4.84 4.75
N PRO A 190 11.66 -4.54 3.44
CA PRO A 190 11.13 -3.29 2.96
C PRO A 190 9.59 -3.28 2.98
N GLU A 191 9.03 -2.17 3.42
CA GLU A 191 7.62 -1.83 3.35
C GLU A 191 7.41 -0.59 2.50
N ALA A 192 6.19 -0.39 2.01
CA ALA A 192 5.85 0.81 1.28
C ALA A 192 4.38 1.17 1.42
N TRP A 193 4.12 2.41 1.78
CA TRP A 193 2.76 2.95 1.88
C TRP A 193 2.30 3.66 0.60
N SER A 194 3.17 3.71 -0.41
CA SER A 194 2.86 4.29 -1.72
C SER A 194 3.63 3.61 -2.85
N LEU A 195 3.11 3.68 -4.07
CA LEU A 195 3.84 3.24 -5.26
C LEU A 195 5.10 4.07 -5.53
N ALA A 196 5.14 5.33 -5.04
CA ALA A 196 6.35 6.15 -5.13
C ALA A 196 7.46 5.60 -4.23
N SER A 197 7.13 5.15 -3.01
CA SER A 197 8.07 4.50 -2.09
C SER A 197 8.60 3.19 -2.69
N VAL A 198 7.74 2.40 -3.35
CA VAL A 198 8.19 1.22 -4.12
C VAL A 198 9.15 1.61 -5.24
N TRP A 199 8.84 2.67 -5.99
CA TRP A 199 9.70 3.10 -7.09
C TRP A 199 11.07 3.59 -6.61
N ALA A 200 11.11 4.26 -5.46
CA ALA A 200 12.37 4.62 -4.80
C ALA A 200 13.18 3.35 -4.47
N LEU A 201 12.54 2.35 -3.87
CA LEU A 201 13.17 1.07 -3.54
C LEU A 201 13.73 0.38 -4.80
N VAL A 202 12.96 0.32 -5.88
CA VAL A 202 13.41 -0.25 -7.18
C VAL A 202 14.60 0.52 -7.75
N ARG A 203 14.59 1.86 -7.68
CA ARG A 203 15.70 2.68 -8.18
C ARG A 203 17.00 2.41 -7.41
N ASP A 204 16.88 2.23 -6.10
CA ASP A 204 18.05 2.02 -5.25
C ASP A 204 18.61 0.60 -5.36
N HIS A 205 17.76 -0.39 -5.62
CA HIS A 205 18.15 -1.82 -5.58
C HIS A 205 18.35 -2.44 -6.95
N CYS A 206 17.66 -1.98 -8.00
CA CYS A 206 17.74 -2.58 -9.34
C CYS A 206 18.80 -1.89 -10.23
N ARG A 207 19.89 -1.36 -9.64
CA ARG A 207 20.92 -0.57 -10.36
C ARG A 207 21.63 -1.36 -11.45
N THR A 208 21.80 -2.68 -11.27
CA THR A 208 22.48 -3.57 -12.22
C THR A 208 21.56 -4.13 -13.31
N CYS A 209 20.23 -4.07 -13.12
CA CYS A 209 19.25 -4.55 -14.10
C CYS A 209 19.02 -3.44 -15.16
N THR A 210 19.79 -3.46 -16.25
CA THR A 210 19.76 -2.41 -17.30
C THR A 210 18.70 -2.67 -18.38
N ALA A 211 18.43 -3.92 -18.71
CA ALA A 211 17.39 -4.30 -19.67
C ALA A 211 15.98 -4.10 -19.09
N TRP A 212 15.04 -3.65 -19.92
CA TRP A 212 13.66 -3.38 -19.50
C TRP A 212 12.97 -4.60 -18.88
N LYS A 213 13.19 -5.80 -19.45
CA LYS A 213 12.63 -7.06 -18.95
C LYS A 213 13.08 -7.36 -17.52
N ASP A 214 14.34 -7.09 -17.21
CA ASP A 214 14.90 -7.36 -15.89
C ASP A 214 14.52 -6.28 -14.88
N ARG A 215 14.38 -5.02 -15.32
CA ARG A 215 13.76 -3.97 -14.49
C ARG A 215 12.31 -4.29 -14.13
N ALA A 216 11.53 -4.79 -15.09
CA ALA A 216 10.14 -5.19 -14.85
C ALA A 216 10.05 -6.36 -13.86
N ARG A 217 10.92 -7.36 -13.98
CA ARG A 217 11.03 -8.46 -12.99
C ARG A 217 11.43 -7.93 -11.61
N CYS A 218 12.42 -7.05 -11.55
CA CYS A 218 12.88 -6.46 -10.29
C CYS A 218 11.77 -5.65 -9.61
N LEU A 219 11.01 -4.84 -10.36
CA LEU A 219 9.83 -4.13 -9.86
C LEU A 219 8.76 -5.10 -9.34
N LEU A 220 8.40 -6.11 -10.12
CA LEU A 220 7.39 -7.10 -9.73
C LEU A 220 7.79 -7.85 -8.45
N SER A 221 9.05 -8.29 -8.37
CA SER A 221 9.54 -8.97 -7.18
C SER A 221 9.62 -8.04 -5.97
N THR A 222 10.02 -6.79 -6.16
CA THR A 222 10.03 -5.78 -5.10
C THR A 222 8.61 -5.55 -4.57
N LEU A 223 7.64 -5.47 -5.48
CA LEU A 223 6.23 -5.36 -5.12
C LEU A 223 5.73 -6.58 -4.34
N THR A 224 6.11 -7.80 -4.71
CA THR A 224 5.73 -9.02 -3.97
C THR A 224 6.22 -8.99 -2.53
N VAL A 225 7.46 -8.57 -2.31
CA VAL A 225 8.10 -8.44 -1.00
C VAL A 225 7.38 -7.40 -0.15
N VAL A 226 7.26 -6.19 -0.70
CA VAL A 226 6.54 -5.09 -0.05
C VAL A 226 5.11 -5.49 0.31
N ARG A 227 4.41 -6.17 -0.62
CA ARG A 227 3.05 -6.66 -0.39
C ARG A 227 2.99 -7.62 0.79
N ALA A 228 3.93 -8.55 0.88
CA ALA A 228 3.99 -9.54 1.96
C ALA A 228 4.32 -8.88 3.32
N ASN A 229 5.25 -7.91 3.35
CA ASN A 229 5.61 -7.21 4.58
C ASN A 229 4.48 -6.28 5.05
N ASN A 230 3.88 -5.53 4.13
CA ASN A 230 2.66 -4.76 4.41
C ASN A 230 1.55 -5.67 4.97
N ALA A 231 1.35 -6.87 4.42
CA ALA A 231 0.38 -7.83 4.95
C ALA A 231 0.71 -8.21 6.41
N PHE A 232 1.95 -8.58 6.67
CA PHE A 232 2.44 -8.97 7.99
C PHE A 232 2.19 -7.87 9.04
N CYS A 233 2.56 -6.62 8.74
CA CYS A 233 2.36 -5.49 9.66
C CYS A 233 0.89 -5.11 9.81
N MET A 234 0.10 -5.18 8.74
CA MET A 234 -1.33 -4.93 8.77
C MET A 234 -2.10 -5.94 9.64
N GLU A 235 -1.81 -7.23 9.49
CA GLU A 235 -2.45 -8.31 10.25
C GLU A 235 -2.11 -8.25 11.74
N ARG A 236 -0.90 -7.78 12.08
CA ARG A 236 -0.41 -7.67 13.46
C ARG A 236 -0.66 -6.31 14.10
N GLY A 237 -1.31 -5.39 13.39
CA GLY A 237 -1.61 -4.08 13.94
C GLY A 237 -0.35 -3.26 14.25
N LEU A 238 0.66 -3.30 13.38
CA LEU A 238 1.95 -2.61 13.53
C LEU A 238 1.97 -1.32 12.68
N PRO A 239 1.51 -0.17 13.21
CA PRO A 239 1.38 1.11 12.47
C PRO A 239 2.68 1.80 12.07
N TYR A 240 3.83 1.44 12.65
CA TYR A 240 5.00 2.30 12.65
C TYR A 240 6.26 1.54 12.25
N VAL A 241 7.05 2.20 11.41
CA VAL A 241 8.42 1.84 11.07
C VAL A 241 9.37 2.98 11.48
N PRO A 242 10.64 2.70 11.83
CA PRO A 242 11.30 1.40 11.78
C PRO A 242 10.80 0.44 12.87
N LEU A 243 10.86 -0.86 12.57
CA LEU A 243 10.38 -1.95 13.42
C LEU A 243 11.41 -3.09 13.42
N ILE A 244 11.75 -3.63 14.58
CA ILE A 244 12.59 -4.82 14.73
C ILE A 244 11.76 -5.98 15.26
N VAL A 245 11.95 -7.15 14.65
CA VAL A 245 11.51 -8.45 15.18
C VAL A 245 12.74 -9.30 15.48
N HIS A 246 12.90 -9.71 16.73
CA HIS A 246 14.02 -10.54 17.18
C HIS A 246 13.52 -11.55 18.24
N HIS A 247 13.60 -12.85 17.95
CA HIS A 247 13.13 -13.95 18.83
C HIS A 247 11.73 -13.73 19.45
N GLY A 248 10.75 -13.28 18.66
CA GLY A 248 9.40 -13.03 19.17
C GLY A 248 9.18 -11.66 19.80
N ARG A 249 10.24 -10.90 20.07
CA ARG A 249 10.14 -9.52 20.56
C ARG A 249 9.97 -8.55 19.41
N ILE A 250 9.03 -7.62 19.57
CA ILE A 250 8.76 -6.51 18.67
C ILE A 250 9.24 -5.22 19.34
N VAL A 251 10.10 -4.46 18.64
CA VAL A 251 10.60 -3.15 19.08
C VAL A 251 10.33 -2.14 17.97
N THR A 252 9.73 -0.99 18.30
CA THR A 252 9.26 -0.01 17.30
C THR A 252 9.77 1.40 17.58
N GLY A 253 9.92 2.20 16.52
CA GLY A 253 10.14 3.64 16.65
C GLY A 253 11.51 4.01 17.25
N ALA A 254 11.52 4.92 18.21
CA ALA A 254 12.73 5.55 18.73
C ALA A 254 13.67 4.60 19.51
N GLU A 255 13.17 3.46 19.98
CA GLU A 255 13.97 2.46 20.72
C GLU A 255 14.78 1.55 19.80
N VAL A 256 14.42 1.51 18.51
CA VAL A 256 15.04 0.64 17.51
C VAL A 256 16.56 0.80 17.42
N PRO A 257 17.14 2.01 17.32
CA PRO A 257 18.59 2.16 17.21
C PRO A 257 19.33 1.62 18.43
N GLY A 258 18.83 1.90 19.63
CA GLY A 258 19.43 1.45 20.89
C GLY A 258 19.38 -0.07 21.05
N TYR A 259 18.22 -0.67 20.75
CA TYR A 259 18.05 -2.11 20.78
C TYR A 259 18.93 -2.82 19.74
N LEU A 260 18.96 -2.31 18.51
CA LEU A 260 19.79 -2.84 17.43
C LEU A 260 21.28 -2.84 17.80
N LEU A 261 21.78 -1.74 18.36
CA LEU A 261 23.15 -1.66 18.85
C LEU A 261 23.44 -2.64 19.98
N SER A 262 22.49 -2.86 20.89
CA SER A 262 22.67 -3.80 22.01
C SER A 262 22.80 -5.26 21.53
N VAL A 263 21.93 -5.68 20.60
CA VAL A 263 21.92 -7.06 20.08
C VAL A 263 23.12 -7.32 19.15
N LEU A 264 23.53 -6.31 18.37
CA LEU A 264 24.64 -6.46 17.44
C LEU A 264 26.02 -6.38 18.12
N ARG A 265 26.16 -5.63 19.23
CA ARG A 265 27.43 -5.53 19.97
C ARG A 265 27.65 -6.67 20.96
N ASP A 266 26.59 -7.19 21.60
CA ASP A 266 26.72 -8.26 22.60
C ASP A 266 25.64 -9.34 22.42
N PRO A 267 25.90 -10.38 21.59
CA PRO A 267 24.92 -11.41 21.24
C PRO A 267 24.44 -12.22 22.45
N LEU A 268 25.27 -12.34 23.50
CA LEU A 268 25.00 -13.18 24.67
C LEU A 268 24.03 -12.52 25.66
N ALA A 269 23.95 -11.19 25.68
CA ALA A 269 23.03 -10.44 26.53
C ALA A 269 21.55 -10.58 26.12
N ALA A 270 21.27 -11.03 24.89
CA ALA A 270 19.91 -11.19 24.36
C ALA A 270 19.28 -12.57 24.64
N SER A 271 20.04 -13.50 25.22
CA SER A 271 19.66 -14.91 25.35
C SER A 271 18.75 -15.25 26.54
N GLU A 272 18.44 -14.29 27.43
CA GLU A 272 17.72 -14.55 28.70
C GLU A 272 16.21 -14.26 28.67
N THR A 273 15.64 -13.80 27.56
CA THR A 273 14.20 -13.44 27.53
C THR A 273 13.31 -14.53 26.92
N HIS A 274 12.25 -14.87 27.67
CA HIS A 274 11.30 -15.94 27.37
C HIS A 274 10.72 -15.86 25.94
N PRO A 275 10.66 -16.98 25.20
CA PRO A 275 10.05 -17.01 23.88
C PRO A 275 8.54 -16.85 24.01
N LEU A 276 8.01 -15.70 23.59
CA LEU A 276 6.63 -15.65 23.13
C LEU A 276 6.60 -16.45 21.82
N LEU A 277 5.87 -17.57 21.81
CA LEU A 277 5.60 -18.36 20.62
C LEU A 277 4.97 -17.45 19.55
N LEU A 278 5.79 -16.88 18.69
CA LEU A 278 5.38 -16.64 17.32
C LEU A 278 5.38 -18.02 16.65
N PRO A 279 4.28 -18.45 16.02
CA PRO A 279 4.31 -19.66 15.21
C PRO A 279 5.47 -19.51 14.22
N GLY A 280 6.20 -20.59 13.98
CA GLY A 280 7.33 -20.68 13.05
C GLY A 280 6.94 -20.45 11.58
N GLU A 281 6.00 -19.56 11.33
CA GLU A 281 5.79 -18.97 10.02
C GLU A 281 6.93 -17.99 9.78
N PRO A 282 7.58 -18.06 8.62
CA PRO A 282 8.63 -17.11 8.28
C PRO A 282 8.04 -15.71 8.44
N GLY A 283 8.63 -14.90 9.32
CA GLY A 283 8.36 -13.46 9.37
C GLY A 283 8.38 -12.93 7.94
N GLY A 284 7.51 -11.95 7.65
CA GLY A 284 7.22 -11.47 6.28
C GLY A 284 8.43 -11.47 5.36
N SER A 285 8.24 -11.70 4.06
CA SER A 285 9.33 -11.91 3.08
C SER A 285 10.40 -10.82 3.15
N CYS A 286 11.41 -10.97 4.00
CA CYS A 286 12.53 -10.03 4.15
C CYS A 286 13.62 -10.29 3.11
N THR A 287 13.48 -11.40 2.40
CA THR A 287 14.24 -11.72 1.21
C THR A 287 13.36 -11.42 0.02
N VAL A 288 13.86 -10.58 -0.87
CA VAL A 288 13.42 -10.62 -2.25
C VAL A 288 13.82 -11.98 -2.77
N ASN A 289 12.85 -12.83 -3.17
CA ASN A 289 13.14 -14.17 -3.70
C ASN A 289 14.16 -14.03 -4.83
N ALA A 290 15.42 -14.36 -4.54
CA ALA A 290 16.41 -14.62 -5.56
C ALA A 290 16.02 -15.96 -6.17
N CYS A 291 15.75 -15.98 -7.47
CA CYS A 291 15.79 -17.25 -8.19
C CYS A 291 17.27 -17.63 -8.31
N ASP A 292 17.58 -18.89 -8.03
CA ASP A 292 18.86 -19.53 -8.34
C ASP A 292 19.17 -19.48 -9.85
#